data_AF-A0A949HBC2-F1
#
_entry.id   AF-A0A949HBC2-F1
#
_cell.length_a   1.000
_cell.length_b   1.000
_cell.length_c   1.000
_cell.angle_alpha   90.00
_cell.angle_beta   90.00
_cell.angle_gamma   90.00
#
_symmetry.space_group_name_H-M   'P 1'
#
loop_
_entity.id
_entity.type
_entity.pdbx_description
1 polymer ?
#
loop_
_entity_poly.entity_id
_entity_poly.type
_entity_poly.pdbx_seq_one_letter_code
_entity_poly.pdbx_strand_id
1 'polypeptide(L)'
;MPRRLRGATTRIRHNSTSEEIASKRRRTRALRPIPPGTEAFDLLFGIREDSESTNNHLKSLLVNRRARSTGLLRQSINLRAYQILTNIKALIAHMIATGESLPQFFGNWRPPSRT
;
A
#
# COMPACT_ATOMS: atom_id res chain seq x y z
N MET A 1 29.08 9.07 2.92
CA MET A 1 28.48 10.42 2.90
C MET A 1 29.30 11.33 1.99
N PRO A 2 28.69 12.04 1.02
CA PRO A 2 29.40 12.99 0.15
C PRO A 2 30.20 14.02 0.95
N ARG A 3 31.44 14.34 0.53
CA ARG A 3 32.33 15.27 1.25
C ARG A 3 31.70 16.66 1.48
N ARG A 4 30.84 17.09 0.55
CA ARG A 4 30.06 18.35 0.61
C ARG A 4 29.00 18.40 1.72
N LEU A 5 28.66 17.28 2.35
CA LEU A 5 27.63 17.20 3.38
C LEU A 5 28.20 16.92 4.78
N ARG A 6 29.53 16.88 4.95
CA ARG A 6 30.13 16.77 6.29
C ARG A 6 29.88 18.06 7.07
N GLY A 7 29.22 17.94 8.21
CA GLY A 7 28.86 19.08 9.07
C GLY A 7 27.54 19.76 8.72
N ALA A 8 26.85 19.33 7.67
CA ALA A 8 25.53 19.85 7.34
C ALA A 8 24.52 19.45 8.43
N THR A 9 23.81 20.44 8.98
CA THR A 9 22.70 20.23 9.90
C THR A 9 21.39 20.44 9.15
N THR A 10 20.44 19.52 9.33
CA THR A 10 19.07 19.67 8.81
C THR A 10 18.10 19.71 9.98
N ARG A 11 17.11 20.61 9.93
CA ARG A 11 16.03 20.70 10.91
C ARG A 11 14.77 20.11 10.30
N ILE A 12 14.24 19.04 10.90
CA ILE A 12 12.99 18.40 10.47
C ILE A 12 11.89 18.81 11.46
N ARG A 13 10.82 19.41 10.95
CA ARG A 13 9.65 19.77 11.77
C ARG A 13 8.78 18.53 11.97
N HIS A 14 8.50 18.19 13.22
CA HIS A 14 7.57 17.13 13.58
C HIS A 14 6.14 17.72 13.53
N ASN A 15 5.31 17.25 12.60
CA ASN A 15 3.91 17.66 12.52
C ASN A 15 3.02 16.55 13.07
N SER A 16 2.18 16.88 14.04
CA SER A 16 1.18 15.97 14.61
C SER A 16 -0.16 16.10 13.87
N THR A 17 -0.91 15.01 13.71
CA THR A 17 -2.29 15.06 13.17
C THR A 17 -3.27 15.58 14.23
N SER A 18 -4.49 15.98 13.80
CA SER A 18 -5.56 16.41 14.73
C SER A 18 -5.91 15.33 15.76
N GLU A 19 -5.84 14.05 15.39
CA GLU A 19 -6.07 12.90 16.28
C GLU A 19 -4.91 12.69 17.27
N GLU A 20 -3.66 12.88 16.82
CA GLU A 20 -2.49 12.82 17.72
C GLU A 20 -2.54 13.95 18.76
N ILE A 21 -2.96 15.15 18.34
CA ILE A 21 -3.22 16.29 19.23
C ILE A 21 -4.33 15.94 20.23
N ALA A 22 -5.43 15.34 19.75
CA ALA A 22 -6.54 14.91 20.60
C ALA A 22 -6.12 13.84 21.64
N SER A 23 -5.18 12.97 21.29
CA SER A 23 -4.66 11.92 22.18
C SER A 23 -3.74 12.42 23.31
N LYS A 24 -3.36 13.71 23.30
CA LYS A 24 -2.45 14.38 24.26
C LYS A 24 -1.08 13.71 24.44
N ARG A 25 -0.65 12.86 23.51
CA ARG A 25 0.66 12.19 23.57
C ARG A 25 1.77 13.14 23.12
N ARG A 26 2.80 13.31 23.97
CA ARG A 26 3.86 14.34 23.81
C ARG A 26 4.83 14.17 22.62
N ARG A 27 4.79 13.07 21.86
CA ARG A 27 5.78 12.77 20.81
C ARG A 27 5.10 12.31 19.52
N THR A 28 5.34 13.04 18.43
CA THR A 28 4.97 12.65 17.06
C THR A 28 5.61 11.31 16.74
N ARG A 29 4.80 10.29 16.45
CA ARG A 29 5.27 8.90 16.35
C ARG A 29 5.81 8.53 14.97
N ALA A 30 5.63 9.40 13.98
CA ALA A 30 6.17 9.24 12.64
C ALA A 30 6.98 10.47 12.21
N LEU A 31 8.24 10.26 11.83
CA LEU A 31 9.02 11.23 11.08
C LEU A 31 8.48 11.22 9.64
N ARG A 32 7.76 12.28 9.23
CA ARG A 32 7.29 12.41 7.84
C ARG A 32 8.26 13.33 7.08
N PRO A 33 9.06 12.81 6.13
CA PRO A 33 10.02 13.61 5.37
C PRO A 33 9.35 14.53 4.33
N ILE A 34 8.05 14.35 4.06
CA ILE A 34 7.26 15.12 3.09
C ILE A 34 6.22 15.93 3.87
N PRO A 35 6.19 17.27 3.71
CA PRO A 35 5.29 18.13 4.48
C PRO A 35 3.82 18.01 3.99
N PRO A 36 2.83 18.07 4.90
CA PRO A 36 1.41 18.12 4.55
C PRO A 36 1.08 19.31 3.63
N GLY A 37 0.14 19.13 2.71
CA GLY A 37 -0.28 20.17 1.75
C GLY A 37 0.62 20.29 0.51
N THR A 38 1.56 19.37 0.32
CA THR A 38 2.28 19.23 -0.95
C THR A 38 1.66 18.12 -1.78
N GLU A 39 1.65 18.27 -3.11
CA GLU A 39 1.15 17.25 -4.03
C GLU A 39 1.79 15.87 -3.79
N ALA A 40 3.09 15.84 -3.48
CA ALA A 40 3.81 14.62 -3.12
C ALA A 40 3.32 13.98 -1.82
N PHE A 41 2.83 14.76 -0.86
CA PHE A 41 2.22 14.24 0.35
C PHE A 41 0.89 13.56 0.03
N ASP A 42 0.02 14.22 -0.74
CA ASP A 42 -1.30 13.66 -1.09
C ASP A 42 -1.16 12.40 -1.95
N LEU A 43 -0.22 12.41 -2.90
CA LEU A 43 0.03 11.27 -3.80
C LEU A 43 0.63 10.06 -3.09
N LEU A 44 1.55 10.26 -2.13
CA LEU A 44 2.24 9.15 -1.45
C LEU A 44 1.56 8.72 -0.14
N PHE A 45 0.92 9.64 0.58
CA PHE A 45 0.25 9.34 1.84
C PHE A 45 -1.23 9.05 1.69
N GLY A 46 -1.89 9.48 0.60
CA GLY A 46 -3.27 9.05 0.29
C GLY A 46 -3.40 7.54 0.09
N ILE A 47 -2.38 6.90 -0.50
CA ILE A 47 -2.34 5.45 -0.76
C ILE A 47 -1.72 4.61 0.36
N ARG A 48 -1.17 5.27 1.40
CA ARG A 48 -0.39 4.59 2.43
C ARG A 48 -1.27 3.76 3.34
N GLU A 49 -2.41 4.32 3.77
CA GLU A 49 -3.35 3.63 4.64
C GLU A 49 -3.89 2.37 3.95
N ASP A 50 -4.20 2.46 2.66
CA ASP A 50 -4.60 1.33 1.83
C ASP A 50 -3.49 0.27 1.71
N SER A 51 -2.24 0.72 1.53
CA SER A 51 -1.09 -0.17 1.45
C SER A 51 -0.80 -0.89 2.77
N GLU A 52 -0.91 -0.19 3.90
CA GLU A 52 -0.75 -0.78 5.23
C GLU A 52 -1.88 -1.75 5.57
N SER A 53 -3.12 -1.38 5.24
CA SER A 53 -4.30 -2.23 5.38
C SER A 53 -4.14 -3.52 4.56
N THR A 54 -3.74 -3.40 3.30
CA THR A 54 -3.51 -4.53 2.39
C THR A 54 -2.42 -5.46 2.91
N ASN A 55 -1.32 -4.90 3.42
CA ASN A 55 -0.23 -5.69 4.01
C ASN A 55 -0.67 -6.40 5.30
N ASN A 56 -1.49 -5.76 6.12
CA ASN A 56 -2.03 -6.36 7.34
C ASN A 56 -3.02 -7.50 7.00
N HIS A 57 -3.90 -7.29 6.02
CA HIS A 57 -4.82 -8.30 5.54
C HIS A 57 -4.07 -9.53 5.01
N LEU A 58 -3.06 -9.34 4.16
CA LEU A 58 -2.21 -10.44 3.69
C LEU A 58 -1.60 -11.24 4.87
N LYS A 59 -1.03 -10.55 5.86
CA LYS A 59 -0.45 -11.21 7.05
C LYS A 59 -1.48 -11.98 7.87
N SER A 60 -2.72 -11.50 7.92
CA SER A 60 -3.81 -12.19 8.63
C SER A 60 -4.23 -13.50 7.97
N LEU A 61 -4.07 -13.61 6.64
CA LEU A 61 -4.38 -14.83 5.88
C LEU A 61 -3.29 -15.91 5.99
N LEU A 62 -2.10 -15.56 6.49
CA LEU A 62 -1.02 -16.52 6.68
C LEU A 62 -1.27 -17.38 7.91
N VAL A 63 -1.04 -18.69 7.78
CA VAL A 63 -1.10 -19.63 8.91
C VAL A 63 -0.13 -19.18 10.00
N ASN A 64 -0.65 -18.94 11.21
CA ASN A 64 0.10 -18.39 12.35
C ASN A 64 0.84 -17.07 12.04
N ARG A 65 0.34 -16.27 11.08
CA ARG A 65 0.97 -15.03 10.60
C ARG A 65 2.40 -15.23 10.07
N ARG A 66 2.74 -16.45 9.63
CA ARG A 66 4.07 -16.80 9.12
C ARG A 66 4.02 -17.20 7.66
N ALA A 67 4.95 -16.67 6.87
CA ALA A 67 5.11 -17.09 5.48
C ALA A 67 5.56 -18.56 5.45
N ARG A 68 4.71 -19.42 4.87
CA ARG A 68 5.01 -20.85 4.69
C ARG A 68 5.85 -21.13 3.45
N SER A 69 5.97 -20.16 2.56
CA SER A 69 6.88 -20.16 1.41
C SER A 69 8.21 -19.51 1.77
N THR A 70 9.27 -20.29 1.76
CA THR A 70 10.65 -19.79 1.85
C THR A 70 11.24 -19.62 0.44
N GLY A 71 12.07 -18.59 0.26
CA GLY A 71 12.71 -18.25 -1.03
C GLY A 71 11.94 -17.20 -1.85
N LEU A 72 12.70 -16.31 -2.51
CA LEU A 72 12.19 -15.14 -3.23
C LEU A 72 11.14 -15.50 -4.29
N LEU A 73 11.37 -16.54 -5.09
CA LEU A 73 10.46 -16.94 -6.16
C LEU A 73 9.10 -17.43 -5.62
N ARG A 74 9.10 -18.23 -4.55
CA ARG A 74 7.85 -18.74 -3.96
C ARG A 74 7.07 -17.63 -3.28
N GLN A 75 7.77 -16.69 -2.62
CA GLN A 75 7.13 -15.51 -2.05
C GLN A 75 6.56 -14.58 -3.12
N SER A 76 7.24 -14.41 -4.26
CA SER A 76 6.74 -13.57 -5.34
C SER A 76 5.49 -14.14 -5.99
N ILE A 77 5.40 -15.46 -6.16
CA ILE A 77 4.17 -16.13 -6.62
C ILE A 77 3.02 -15.90 -5.64
N ASN A 78 3.25 -16.08 -4.33
CA ASN A 78 2.23 -15.87 -3.31
C ASN A 78 1.70 -14.43 -3.29
N LEU A 79 2.60 -13.45 -3.40
CA LEU A 79 2.21 -12.04 -3.47
C LEU A 79 1.39 -11.73 -4.73
N ARG A 80 1.79 -12.25 -5.90
CA ARG A 80 1.06 -12.06 -7.16
C ARG A 80 -0.32 -12.73 -7.11
N ALA A 81 -0.41 -13.94 -6.58
CA ALA A 81 -1.68 -14.65 -6.42
C ALA A 81 -2.64 -13.88 -5.50
N TYR A 82 -2.13 -13.36 -4.37
CA TYR A 82 -2.91 -12.52 -3.47
C TYR A 82 -3.41 -11.23 -4.15
N GLN A 83 -2.55 -10.54 -4.91
CA GLN A 83 -2.93 -9.33 -5.65
C GLN A 83 -4.03 -9.62 -6.67
N ILE A 84 -3.88 -10.68 -7.47
CA ILE A 84 -4.89 -11.08 -8.47
C ILE A 84 -6.23 -11.37 -7.79
N LEU A 85 -6.24 -12.17 -6.73
CA LEU A 85 -7.47 -12.50 -6.01
C LEU A 85 -8.14 -11.28 -5.38
N THR A 86 -7.34 -10.37 -4.80
CA THR A 86 -7.86 -9.14 -4.19
C THR A 86 -8.50 -8.23 -5.25
N ASN A 87 -7.85 -8.08 -6.40
CA ASN A 87 -8.37 -7.28 -7.51
C ASN A 87 -9.67 -7.88 -8.07
N ILE A 88 -9.76 -9.21 -8.25
CA ILE A 88 -10.99 -9.87 -8.70
C ILE A 88 -12.14 -9.61 -7.71
N LYS A 89 -11.88 -9.73 -6.40
CA LYS A 89 -12.90 -9.45 -5.38
C LYS A 89 -13.36 -8.00 -5.41
N ALA A 90 -12.44 -7.05 -5.55
CA ALA A 90 -12.76 -5.64 -5.65
C ALA A 90 -13.62 -5.33 -6.88
N LEU A 91 -13.29 -5.92 -8.03
CA LEU A 91 -14.09 -5.77 -9.26
C LEU A 91 -15.50 -6.35 -9.08
N ILE A 92 -15.63 -7.55 -8.53
CA ILE A 92 -16.94 -8.15 -8.27
C ILE A 92 -17.76 -7.28 -7.29
N ALA A 93 -17.13 -6.77 -6.23
CA ALA A 93 -17.79 -5.87 -5.29
C ALA A 93 -18.26 -4.56 -5.96
N HIS A 94 -17.44 -3.99 -6.85
CA HIS A 94 -17.81 -2.82 -7.65
C HIS A 94 -19.02 -3.12 -8.52
N MET A 95 -19.00 -4.21 -9.29
CA MET A 95 -20.13 -4.64 -10.13
C MET A 95 -21.43 -4.81 -9.32
N ILE A 96 -21.34 -5.41 -8.13
CA ILE A 96 -22.52 -5.59 -7.27
C ILE A 96 -23.03 -4.23 -6.76
N ALA A 97 -22.13 -3.31 -6.42
CA ALA A 97 -22.48 -2.01 -5.87
C ALA A 97 -23.06 -1.04 -6.92
N THR A 98 -22.54 -1.07 -8.15
CA THR A 98 -22.91 -0.11 -9.21
C THR A 98 -23.80 -0.70 -10.30
N GLY A 99 -23.86 -2.03 -10.43
CA GLY A 99 -24.50 -2.71 -11.55
C GLY A 99 -23.70 -2.64 -12.87
N GLU A 100 -22.51 -2.03 -12.86
CA GLU A 100 -21.68 -1.90 -14.06
C GLU A 100 -21.06 -3.24 -14.47
N SER A 101 -21.07 -3.52 -15.78
CA SER A 101 -20.45 -4.73 -16.32
C SER A 101 -18.92 -4.65 -16.26
N LEU A 102 -18.29 -5.76 -15.88
CA LEU A 102 -16.83 -5.87 -15.76
C LEU A 102 -15.98 -5.94 -17.06
N PRO A 103 -16.51 -6.19 -18.28
CA PRO A 103 -15.68 -6.32 -19.48
C PRO A 103 -14.71 -5.16 -19.73
N GLN A 104 -15.07 -3.93 -19.33
CA GLN A 104 -14.20 -2.75 -19.45
C GLN A 104 -12.87 -2.87 -18.70
N PHE A 105 -12.81 -3.63 -17.61
CA PHE A 105 -11.61 -3.81 -16.79
C PHE A 105 -10.69 -4.94 -17.26
N PHE A 106 -11.24 -5.90 -18.03
CA PHE A 106 -10.48 -7.03 -18.57
C PHE A 106 -10.00 -6.80 -20.01
N GLY A 107 -10.46 -5.71 -20.65
CA GLY A 107 -10.17 -5.40 -22.05
C GLY A 107 -10.69 -6.45 -23.03
N ASN A 108 -10.30 -6.36 -24.30
CA ASN A 108 -10.59 -7.35 -25.34
C ASN A 108 -9.72 -8.61 -25.21
N TRP A 109 -9.41 -9.07 -24.00
CA TRP A 109 -8.60 -10.26 -23.83
C TRP A 109 -9.33 -11.47 -24.43
N ARG A 110 -8.73 -12.07 -25.45
CA ARG A 110 -9.17 -13.34 -26.04
C ARG A 110 -8.13 -14.39 -25.67
N PRO A 111 -8.54 -15.59 -25.22
CA PRO A 111 -7.60 -16.66 -24.96
C PRO A 111 -6.81 -16.95 -26.25
N PRO A 112 -5.48 -17.14 -26.18
CA PRO A 112 -4.70 -17.52 -27.35
C PRO A 112 -5.22 -18.85 -27.91
N SER A 113 -5.25 -18.97 -29.24
CA SER A 113 -5.58 -20.22 -29.91
C SER A 113 -4.65 -21.32 -29.41
N ARG A 114 -5.22 -22.43 -28.92
CA ARG A 114 -4.45 -23.64 -28.59
C ARG A 114 -3.90 -24.21 -29.91
N THR A 115 -2.64 -23.91 -30.21
CA THR A 115 -1.81 -24.66 -31.17
C THR A 115 -1.15 -25.83 -30.49
#